data_AF-U5WTC8-F1
#
_entry.id   AF-U5WTC8-F1
#
_cell.length_a   1.000
_cell.length_b   1.000
_cell.length_c   1.000
_cell.angle_alpha   90.00
_cell.angle_beta   90.00
_cell.angle_gamma   90.00
#
_symmetry.space_group_name_H-M   'P 1'
#
loop_
_entity.id
_entity.type
_entity.pdbx_description
1 polymer ?
#
loop_
_entity_poly.entity_id
_entity_poly.type
_entity_poly.pdbx_seq_one_letter_code
_entity_poly.pdbx_strand_id
1 'polypeptide(L)' 'MRTTIDLPDDLHKQALAIARDTRRTLSETVADLMRRGLGAGGAAAISTDPRTGLPLVNVGKVVTSEDVRSLEDEE' A
#
# COMPACT_ATOMS: atom_id res chain seq x y z
N MET A 1 13.05 3.76 18.40
CA MET A 1 14.23 2.89 18.52
C MET A 1 15.07 3.04 17.27
N ARG A 2 16.41 3.04 17.37
CA ARG A 2 17.30 3.10 16.20
C ARG A 2 17.84 1.70 15.92
N THR A 3 17.64 1.23 14.70
CA THR A 3 18.04 -0.11 14.25
C THR A 3 18.89 0.05 13.00
N THR A 4 20.00 -0.69 12.93
CA THR A 4 20.82 -0.80 11.74
C THR A 4 20.39 -2.05 10.98
N ILE A 5 20.15 -1.92 9.68
CA ILE A 5 19.77 -3.02 8.79
C ILE A 5 20.68 -2.97 7.56
N ASP A 6 20.97 -4.13 6.99
CA ASP A 6 21.57 -4.22 5.67
C ASP A 6 20.45 -4.03 4.63
N LEU A 7 20.61 -3.01 3.77
CA LEU A 7 19.67 -2.69 2.71
C LEU A 7 20.38 -2.82 1.36
N PRO A 8 19.89 -3.67 0.43
CA PRO A 8 20.38 -3.71 -0.94
C PRO A 8 20.44 -2.32 -1.58
N ASP A 9 21.46 -2.09 -2.41
CA ASP A 9 21.74 -0.76 -2.99
C ASP A 9 20.59 -0.24 -3.87
N ASP A 10 19.91 -1.14 -4.59
CA ASP A 10 18.73 -0.81 -5.39
C ASP A 10 17.57 -0.32 -4.51
N LEU A 11 17.30 -1.00 -3.39
CA LEU A 11 16.27 -0.59 -2.44
C LEU A 11 16.62 0.73 -1.74
N HIS A 12 17.89 0.94 -1.40
CA HIS A 12 18.35 2.20 -0.84
C HIS A 12 18.13 3.36 -1.83
N LYS A 13 18.50 3.19 -3.10
CA LYS A 13 18.27 4.19 -4.16
C LYS A 13 16.78 4.47 -4.36
N GLN A 14 15.96 3.44 -4.38
CA GLN A 14 14.51 3.59 -4.54
C GLN A 14 13.88 4.32 -3.35
N ALA A 15 14.22 3.96 -2.13
CA ALA A 15 13.74 4.64 -0.93
C ALA A 15 14.19 6.12 -0.90
N LEU A 16 15.42 6.41 -1.34
CA LEU A 16 15.93 7.76 -1.43
C LEU A 16 15.19 8.61 -2.49
N ALA A 17 14.86 8.03 -3.64
CA ALA A 17 14.05 8.70 -4.66
C ALA A 17 12.66 9.04 -4.12
N ILE A 18 11.98 8.08 -3.48
CA ILE A 18 10.66 8.30 -2.87
C ILE A 18 10.73 9.39 -1.80
N ALA A 19 11.74 9.38 -0.94
CA ALA A 19 11.93 10.38 0.09
C ALA A 19 12.09 11.80 -0.49
N ARG A 20 12.87 11.94 -1.58
CA ARG A 20 13.07 13.20 -2.30
C ARG A 20 11.76 13.72 -2.90
N ASP A 21 11.03 12.86 -3.61
CA ASP A 21 9.80 13.23 -4.30
C ASP A 21 8.67 13.59 -3.33
N THR A 22 8.64 12.92 -2.17
CA THR A 22 7.65 13.17 -1.11
C THR A 22 8.08 14.23 -0.09
N ARG A 23 9.29 14.80 -0.24
CA ARG A 23 9.91 15.77 0.69
C ARG A 23 9.95 15.27 2.15
N ARG A 24 10.25 13.99 2.34
CA ARG A 24 10.39 13.32 3.65
C ARG A 24 11.82 12.88 3.89
N THR A 25 12.16 12.56 5.13
CA THR A 25 13.46 11.96 5.43
C THR A 25 13.47 10.49 5.02
N LEU A 26 14.67 9.95 4.72
CA LEU A 26 14.83 8.53 4.38
C LEU A 26 14.28 7.61 5.47
N SER A 27 14.54 7.93 6.74
CA SER A 27 14.08 7.13 7.88
C SER A 27 12.56 7.08 7.99
N GLU A 28 11.86 8.20 7.76
CA GLU A 28 10.39 8.25 7.76
C GLU A 28 9.82 7.45 6.60
N THR A 29 10.38 7.60 5.41
CA THR A 29 9.97 6.86 4.22
C THR A 29 10.15 5.34 4.40
N VAL A 30 11.30 4.91 4.91
CA VAL A 30 11.55 3.48 5.19
C VAL A 30 10.58 2.94 6.23
N ALA A 31 10.31 3.68 7.32
CA ALA A 31 9.37 3.26 8.34
C ALA A 31 7.93 3.12 7.81
N ASP A 32 7.48 4.06 6.98
CA ASP A 32 6.17 4.03 6.33
C ASP A 32 6.06 2.84 5.35
N LEU A 33 7.07 2.64 4.50
CA LEU A 33 7.13 1.51 3.57
C LEU A 33 7.14 0.16 4.30
N MET A 34 7.91 0.03 5.39
CA MET A 34 7.90 -1.18 6.21
C MET A 34 6.54 -1.44 6.84
N ARG A 35 5.87 -0.41 7.38
CA ARG A 35 4.52 -0.57 7.95
C ARG A 35 3.51 -1.02 6.90
N ARG A 36 3.59 -0.47 5.69
CA ARG A 36 2.73 -0.87 4.56
C ARG A 36 3.02 -2.29 4.11
N GLY A 37 4.28 -2.67 3.95
CA GLY A 37 4.67 -4.01 3.52
C GLY A 37 4.33 -5.09 4.54
N LEU A 38 4.50 -4.80 5.84
CA LEU A 38 4.17 -5.73 6.93
C LEU A 38 2.67 -5.76 7.24
N GLY A 39 1.93 -4.68 6.97
CA GLY A 39 0.49 -4.59 7.15
C GLY A 39 -0.33 -5.01 5.93
N ALA A 40 0.29 -5.10 4.75
CA ALA A 40 -0.32 -5.67 3.57
C ALA A 40 -0.50 -7.17 3.79
N GLY A 41 -1.74 -7.60 4.00
CA GLY A 41 -2.11 -9.01 3.87
C GLY A 41 -1.66 -9.55 2.49
N GLY A 42 -1.52 -10.88 2.40
CA GLY A 42 -0.98 -11.56 1.23
C GLY A 42 -1.53 -11.04 -0.11
N ALA A 43 -0.70 -11.10 -1.16
CA ALA A 43 -0.98 -10.55 -2.48
C ALA A 43 -2.44 -10.81 -2.89
N ALA A 44 -3.15 -9.73 -3.27
CA ALA A 44 -4.52 -9.85 -3.74
C ALA A 44 -4.56 -10.84 -4.91
N ALA A 45 -5.35 -11.91 -4.74
CA ALA A 45 -5.48 -12.92 -5.78
C ALA A 45 -6.04 -12.26 -7.05
N ILE A 46 -5.24 -12.25 -8.10
CA ILE A 46 -5.67 -11.81 -9.43
C ILE A 46 -6.33 -13.02 -10.09
N SER A 47 -7.63 -12.91 -10.35
CA SER A 47 -8.40 -13.88 -11.12
C SER A 47 -8.73 -13.32 -12.51
N THR A 48 -9.35 -14.10 -13.39
CA THR A 48 -9.78 -13.62 -14.71
C THR A 48 -11.29 -13.72 -14.79
N ASP A 49 -11.95 -12.64 -15.20
CA ASP A 49 -13.41 -12.64 -15.34
C ASP A 49 -13.83 -13.54 -16.54
N PRO A 50 -14.73 -14.51 -16.35
CA PRO A 50 -15.06 -15.49 -17.38
C PRO A 50 -15.94 -14.93 -18.51
N ARG A 51 -16.52 -13.74 -18.37
CA ARG A 51 -17.39 -13.11 -19.39
C ARG A 51 -16.62 -12.15 -20.29
N THR A 52 -15.66 -11.44 -19.71
CA THR A 52 -14.90 -10.37 -20.36
C THR A 52 -13.46 -10.74 -20.66
N GLY A 53 -12.90 -11.74 -19.97
CA GLY A 53 -11.49 -12.15 -20.09
C GLY A 53 -10.49 -11.19 -19.44
N LEU A 54 -10.95 -10.16 -18.71
CA LEU A 54 -10.10 -9.15 -18.10
C LEU A 54 -9.58 -9.59 -16.72
N PRO A 55 -8.41 -9.07 -16.28
CA PRO A 55 -7.92 -9.30 -14.92
C PRO A 55 -8.87 -8.73 -13.87
N LEU A 56 -9.24 -9.55 -12.89
CA LEU A 56 -10.09 -9.20 -11.77
C LEU A 56 -9.25 -9.24 -10.48
N VAL A 57 -9.18 -8.13 -9.77
CA VAL A 57 -8.48 -8.02 -8.49
C VAL A 57 -9.53 -7.82 -7.39
N ASN A 58 -9.49 -8.66 -6.36
CA ASN A 58 -10.33 -8.48 -5.19
C ASN A 58 -9.60 -7.65 -4.13
N VAL A 59 -10.05 -6.40 -3.92
CA VAL A 59 -9.43 -5.44 -3.01
C VAL A 59 -10.30 -5.27 -1.77
N GLY A 60 -10.21 -6.21 -0.83
CA GLY A 60 -10.81 -6.07 0.51
C GLY A 60 -12.35 -6.12 0.54
N LYS A 61 -12.95 -5.31 1.42
CA LYS A 61 -14.40 -5.28 1.65
C LYS A 61 -15.09 -4.53 0.51
N VAL A 62 -16.17 -5.12 -0.03
CA VAL A 62 -17.06 -4.45 -0.97
C VAL A 62 -17.69 -3.24 -0.26
N VAL A 63 -17.44 -2.05 -0.80
CA VAL A 63 -18.08 -0.81 -0.33
C VAL A 63 -19.48 -0.73 -0.95
N THR A 64 -20.49 -0.72 -0.10
CA THR A 64 -21.90 -0.62 -0.52
C THR A 64 -22.39 0.82 -0.46
N SER A 65 -23.54 1.10 -1.08
CA SER A 65 -24.20 2.41 -0.95
C SER A 65 -24.59 2.73 0.50
N GLU A 66 -24.79 1.72 1.34
CA GLU A 66 -25.02 1.89 2.78
C GLU A 66 -23.72 2.33 3.48
N ASP A 67 -22.58 1.72 3.17
CA ASP A 67 -21.27 2.14 3.70
C ASP A 67 -20.94 3.60 3.35
N VAL A 68 -21.40 4.09 2.20
CA VAL A 68 -21.24 5.51 1.81
C VAL A 68 -22.16 6.42 2.62
N ARG A 69 -23.43 6.05 2.75
CA ARG A 69 -24.43 6.86 3.46
C ARG A 69 -24.09 7.04 4.94
N SER A 70 -23.59 5.98 5.60
CA SER A 70 -23.19 6.05 7.00
C SER A 70 -22.00 6.99 7.28
N LEU A 71 -21.20 7.36 6.27
CA LEU A 71 -20.11 8.33 6.42
C LEU A 71 -20.59 9.79 6.28
N GLU A 72 -21.73 10.04 5.65
CA GLU A 72 -22.29 11.38 5.45
C GLU A 72 -23.13 11.85 6.66
N ASP A 73 -23.63 10.92 7.48
CA ASP A 73 -24.46 11.18 8.67
C ASP A 73 -23.64 11.56 9.94
N GLU A 74 -22.31 11.63 9.85
CA GLU A 74 -21.40 12.03 10.96
C GLU A 74 -21.01 13.53 10.95
N GLU A 75 -21.69 14.40 10.18
CA GLU A 75 -21.49 15.87 10.17
C GLU A 75 -22.64 16.67 10.82
#